data_AF-X0Z8G1-F1
#
_entry.id   AF-X0Z8G1-F1
#
_cell.length_a   1.000
_cell.length_b   1.000
_cell.length_c   1.000
_cell.angle_alpha   90.00
_cell.angle_beta   90.00
_cell.angle_gamma   90.00
#
_symmetry.space_group_name_H-M   'P 1'
#
loop_
_entity.id
_entity.type
_entity.pdbx_description
1 polymer ?
#
loop_
_entity_poly.entity_id
_entity_poly.type
_entity_poly.pdbx_seq_one_letter_code
_entity_poly.pdbx_strand_id
1 'polypeptide(L)' 'MNQIQRPFKKKIDITSSHLELLEKLFKNINQIIKGKRDVMYSDIINLIARENYSGKLYYEIILWCNYIIVIHYNFFF' A
#
# COMPACT_ATOMS: atom_id res chain seq x y z
N MET A 1 -11.65 -13.72 -25.29
CA MET A 1 -11.54 -13.24 -23.90
C MET A 1 -10.86 -11.88 -23.93
N ASN A 2 -11.60 -10.80 -23.68
CA ASN A 2 -11.02 -9.46 -23.63
C ASN A 2 -10.12 -9.38 -22.40
N GLN A 3 -8.81 -9.42 -22.64
CA GLN A 3 -7.83 -9.04 -21.63
C GLN A 3 -8.12 -7.59 -21.29
N ILE A 4 -8.62 -7.34 -20.08
CA ILE A 4 -8.78 -5.98 -19.56
C ILE A 4 -7.37 -5.39 -19.52
N GLN A 5 -6.99 -4.65 -20.56
CA GLN A 5 -5.80 -3.81 -20.56
C GLN A 5 -6.06 -2.74 -19.51
N ARG A 6 -5.71 -3.02 -18.25
CA ARG A 6 -5.79 -2.01 -17.20
C ARG A 6 -4.66 -1.01 -17.47
N PRO A 7 -4.96 0.27 -17.76
CA PRO A 7 -3.92 1.26 -18.00
C PRO A 7 -3.34 1.71 -16.65
N PHE A 8 -2.69 0.82 -15.90
CA PHE A 8 -1.96 1.19 -14.68
C PHE A 8 -0.52 1.56 -15.03
N LYS A 9 -0.34 2.67 -15.75
CA LYS A 9 0.96 3.32 -15.91
C LYS A 9 0.91 4.72 -15.31
N LYS A 10 0.67 4.79 -14.01
CA LYS A 10 1.11 5.94 -13.22
C LYS A 10 2.01 5.41 -12.12
N LYS A 11 3.31 5.43 -12.37
CA LYS A 11 4.32 5.24 -11.32
C LYS A 11 4.14 6.44 -10.38
N ILE A 12 3.68 6.18 -9.17
CA ILE A 12 3.60 7.22 -8.14
C ILE A 12 4.99 7.33 -7.54
N ASP A 13 5.60 8.49 -7.70
CA ASP A 13 6.87 8.78 -7.05
C ASP A 13 6.62 9.06 -5.57
N ILE A 14 7.24 8.23 -4.72
CA ILE A 14 7.17 8.33 -3.27
C ILE A 14 8.02 9.52 -2.83
N THR A 15 7.40 10.53 -2.24
CA THR A 15 8.08 11.70 -1.65
C THR A 15 8.43 11.48 -0.18
N SER A 16 9.18 12.39 0.44
CA SER A 16 9.51 12.33 1.88
C SER A 16 8.26 12.24 2.77
N SER A 17 7.21 13.00 2.49
CA SER A 17 5.95 12.94 3.23
C SER A 17 5.26 11.57 3.16
N HIS A 18 5.42 10.86 2.03
CA HIS A 18 4.91 9.49 1.90
C HIS A 18 5.71 8.52 2.77
N LEU A 19 7.04 8.67 2.82
CA LEU A 19 7.90 7.84 3.67
C LEU A 19 7.60 8.04 5.15
N GLU A 20 7.46 9.29 5.60
CA GLU A 20 7.08 9.60 6.99
C GLU A 20 5.72 9.01 7.35
N LEU A 21 4.76 9.09 6.44
CA LEU A 21 3.43 8.51 6.65
C LEU A 21 3.49 6.98 6.68
N LEU A 22 4.22 6.36 5.75
CA LEU A 22 4.42 4.92 5.75
C LEU A 22 5.07 4.47 7.06
N GLU A 23 6.12 5.14 7.53
CA GLU A 23 6.79 4.79 8.79
C GLU A 23 5.81 4.83 9.98
N LYS A 24 4.95 5.85 10.06
CA LYS A 24 3.89 5.93 11.07
C LYS A 24 2.91 4.76 10.97
N LEU A 25 2.44 4.45 9.75
CA LEU A 25 1.53 3.33 9.52
C LEU A 25 2.19 2.00 9.90
N PHE A 26 3.44 1.76 9.52
CA PHE A 26 4.20 0.57 9.88
C PHE A 26 4.35 0.41 11.39
N LYS A 27 4.67 1.48 12.13
CA LYS A 27 4.74 1.45 13.60
C LYS A 27 3.39 1.07 14.22
N ASN A 28 2.31 1.67 13.76
CA ASN A 28 0.96 1.36 14.25
C ASN A 28 0.57 -0.09 13.98
N ILE A 29 0.82 -0.59 12.77
CA ILE A 29 0.52 -1.99 12.42
C ILE A 29 1.36 -2.94 13.27
N ASN A 30 2.66 -2.66 13.45
CA ASN A 30 3.54 -3.48 14.28
C ASN A 30 3.05 -3.57 15.73
N GLN A 31 2.51 -2.48 16.29
CA GLN A 31 1.87 -2.50 17.61
C GLN A 31 0.60 -3.36 17.63
N ILE A 32 -0.21 -3.33 16.58
CA ILE A 32 -1.44 -4.12 16.46
C ILE A 32 -1.11 -5.62 16.35
N ILE A 33 -0.17 -6.00 15.48
CA ILE A 33 0.19 -7.41 15.25
C ILE A 33 1.18 -7.95 16.29
N LYS A 34 1.79 -7.06 17.09
CA LYS A 34 2.77 -7.38 18.14
C LYS A 34 3.93 -8.24 17.65
N GLY A 35 4.42 -7.97 16.44
CA GLY A 35 5.53 -8.71 15.83
C GLY A 35 5.27 -10.20 15.58
N LYS A 36 4.01 -10.66 15.61
CA LYS A 36 3.67 -12.07 15.34
C LYS A 36 3.97 -12.51 13.91
N ARG A 37 4.06 -11.56 12.99
CA ARG A 37 4.39 -11.74 11.58
C ARG A 37 4.88 -10.41 11.00
N ASP A 38 5.42 -10.48 9.80
CA ASP A 38 5.77 -9.28 9.03
C ASP A 38 4.53 -8.49 8.61
N VAL A 39 4.72 -7.18 8.45
CA VAL A 39 3.69 -6.25 7.95
C VAL A 39 3.53 -6.44 6.44
N MET A 40 2.29 -6.64 6.01
CA MET A 40 1.93 -6.78 4.61
C MET A 40 1.24 -5.52 4.10
N TYR A 41 1.28 -5.31 2.78
CA TYR A 41 0.55 -4.20 2.14
C TYR A 41 -0.95 -4.22 2.43
N SER A 42 -1.55 -5.40 2.59
CA SER A 42 -2.94 -5.53 3.01
C SER A 42 -3.21 -4.92 4.38
N ASP A 43 -2.25 -4.98 5.31
CA ASP A 43 -2.41 -4.37 6.65
C ASP A 43 -2.45 -2.85 6.57
N ILE A 44 -1.64 -2.27 5.67
CA ILE A 44 -1.61 -0.82 5.43
C ILE A 44 -2.97 -0.37 4.87
N ILE A 45 -3.47 -1.06 3.84
CA ILE A 45 -4.77 -0.76 3.25
C ILE A 45 -5.89 -0.91 4.29
N ASN A 46 -5.88 -2.00 5.06
CA ASN A 46 -6.87 -2.25 6.10
C ASN A 46 -6.83 -1.20 7.21
N LEU A 47 -5.64 -0.77 7.64
CA LEU A 47 -5.51 0.28 8.66
C LEU A 47 -6.06 1.61 8.14
N ILE A 48 -5.73 1.99 6.90
CA ILE A 48 -6.22 3.23 6.28
C ILE A 48 -7.75 3.21 6.19
N ALA A 49 -8.33 2.09 5.75
CA ALA A 49 -9.78 1.94 5.66
C ALA A 49 -10.46 1.97 7.04
N ARG A 50 -9.90 1.27 8.04
CA ARG A 50 -10.45 1.16 9.39
C ARG A 50 -10.49 2.50 10.13
N GLU A 51 -9.41 3.27 10.02
CA GLU A 51 -9.27 4.56 10.71
C GLU A 51 -9.91 5.72 9.90
N ASN A 52 -10.58 5.41 8.78
CA ASN A 52 -11.14 6.40 7.84
C ASN A 52 -10.14 7.48 7.42
N TYR A 53 -8.87 7.10 7.24
CA TYR A 53 -7.87 8.06 6.78
C TYR A 53 -8.17 8.47 5.34
N SER A 54 -8.54 9.74 5.18
CA SER A 54 -8.87 10.34 3.90
C SER A 54 -7.79 11.34 3.48
N GLY A 55 -7.55 11.46 2.18
CA GLY A 55 -6.66 12.48 1.62
C GLY A 55 -5.80 11.93 0.50
N LYS A 56 -5.22 12.86 -0.27
CA LYS A 56 -4.41 12.54 -1.44
C LYS A 56 -3.23 11.62 -1.11
N LEU A 57 -2.52 11.89 -0.03
CA LEU A 57 -1.38 11.10 0.45
C LEU A 57 -1.74 9.63 0.76
N TYR A 58 -2.86 9.40 1.45
CA TYR A 58 -3.33 8.05 1.76
C TYR A 58 -3.77 7.30 0.49
N TYR A 59 -4.44 8.00 -0.42
CA TYR A 59 -4.83 7.44 -1.71
C TYR A 59 -3.59 7.06 -2.56
N GLU A 60 -2.58 7.92 -2.59
CA GLU A 60 -1.32 7.68 -3.29
C GLU A 60 -0.55 6.47 -2.70
N ILE A 61 -0.56 6.30 -1.36
CA ILE A 61 -0.02 5.12 -0.70
C ILE A 61 -0.79 3.85 -1.09
N ILE A 62 -2.12 3.86 -1.05
CA ILE A 62 -2.93 2.69 -1.44
C ILE A 62 -2.62 2.29 -2.89
N LEU A 63 -2.58 3.26 -3.81
CA LEU A 63 -2.25 3.01 -5.20
C LEU A 63 -0.84 2.46 -5.37
N TRP A 64 0.14 2.99 -4.63
CA TRP A 64 1.50 2.47 -4.63
C TRP A 64 1.56 1.02 -4.12
N CYS A 65 0.90 0.71 -3.00
CA CYS A 65 0.81 -0.65 -2.47
C CYS A 65 0.18 -1.61 -3.48
N ASN A 66 -0.93 -1.20 -4.12
CA ASN A 66 -1.57 -2.00 -5.17
C ASN A 66 -0.64 -2.23 -6.37
N TYR A 67 0.15 -1.24 -6.76
CA TYR A 67 1.13 -1.38 -7.84
C TYR A 67 2.24 -2.37 -7.48
N ILE A 68 2.80 -2.31 -6.26
CA ILE A 68 3.83 -3.26 -5.83
C ILE A 68 3.29 -4.68 -5.75
N ILE A 69 2.07 -4.88 -5.22
CA ILE A 69 1.40 -6.18 -5.23
C ILE A 69 1.33 -6.71 -6.66
N VAL A 70 0.88 -5.88 -7.61
CA VAL A 70 0.77 -6.29 -9.02
C VAL A 70 2.14 -6.64 -9.62
N ILE A 71 3.21 -5.89 -9.33
CA ILE A 71 4.56 -6.25 -9.81
C ILE A 71 5.01 -7.58 -9.20
N HIS A 72 4.99 -7.70 -7.87
CA HIS A 72 5.54 -8.87 -7.19
C HIS A 72 4.72 -10.14 -7.46
N TYR A 73 3.40 -10.03 -7.62
CA TYR A 73 2.57 -11.17 -8.03
C TYR A 73 2.71 -11.51 -9.53
N ASN A 74 3.04 -10.56 -10.40
CA ASN A 74 3.34 -10.85 -11.82
C ASN A 74 4.75 -11.39 -12.06
N PHE A 75 5.62 -11.45 -11.03
CA PHE A 75 6.96 -12.06 -11.13
C PHE A 75 7.00 -13.55 -10.77
N PHE A 76 5.85 -14.16 -10.46
CA PHE A 76 5.74 -15.57 -10.08
C PHE A 76 5.04 -16.46 -11.12
N PHE A 77 4.97 -16.04 -12.39
CA PHE A 77 4.51 -16.88 -13.51
C PHE A 77 5.65 -17.19 -14.48
#